data_AF-A0A960G912-F1
#
_entry.id   AF-A0A960G912-F1
#
_cell.length_a   1.000
_cell.length_b   1.000
_cell.length_c   1.000
_cell.angle_alpha   90.00
_cell.angle_beta   90.00
_cell.angle_gamma   90.00
#
_symmetry.space_group_name_H-M   'P 1'
#
loop_
_entity.id
_entity.type
_entity.pdbx_description
1 polymer ?
#
loop_
_entity_poly.entity_id
_entity_poly.type
_entity_poly.pdbx_seq_one_letter_code
_entity_poly.pdbx_strand_id
1 'polypeptide(L)'
;DVLPAASALLLEYGEVVRAEPGNQRFEAYLDQGNGAMIVIERYTDAEAFEAHLTNPANAAFNAKLAQLLGGGGSSLQMLEPLG
;
A
#
# COMPACT_ATOMS: atom_id res chain seq x y z
N ASP A 1 -0.03 3.85 -20.67
CA ASP A 1 -0.12 4.80 -19.54
C ASP A 1 0.28 4.15 -18.24
N VAL A 2 1.17 4.80 -17.49
CA VAL A 2 1.76 4.28 -16.24
C VAL A 2 0.73 4.22 -15.11
N LEU A 3 -0.12 5.24 -14.99
CA LEU A 3 -1.08 5.37 -13.89
C LEU A 3 -2.13 4.25 -13.85
N PRO A 4 -2.83 3.88 -14.94
CA PRO A 4 -3.78 2.76 -14.91
C PRO A 4 -3.13 1.42 -14.52
N ALA A 5 -1.91 1.16 -15.01
CA ALA A 5 -1.18 -0.07 -14.69
C ALA A 5 -0.75 -0.11 -13.21
N ALA A 6 -0.22 0.99 -12.69
CA ALA A 6 0.14 1.10 -11.28
C ALA A 6 -1.08 1.01 -10.36
N SER A 7 -2.20 1.62 -10.75
CA SER A 7 -3.47 1.54 -10.02
C SER A 7 -3.99 0.10 -9.96
N ALA A 8 -3.98 -0.62 -11.09
CA ALA A 8 -4.40 -2.01 -11.13
C ALA A 8 -3.51 -2.90 -10.25
N LEU A 9 -2.19 -2.70 -10.32
CA LEU A 9 -1.23 -3.42 -9.48
C LEU A 9 -1.47 -3.17 -7.98
N LEU A 10 -1.73 -1.92 -7.58
CA LEU A 10 -2.03 -1.56 -6.20
C LEU A 10 -3.34 -2.17 -5.71
N LEU A 11 -4.38 -2.17 -6.55
CA LEU A 11 -5.67 -2.77 -6.20
C LEU A 11 -5.57 -4.29 -6.04
N GLU A 12 -4.83 -4.97 -6.92
CA GLU A 12 -4.56 -6.40 -6.81
C GLU A 12 -3.80 -6.74 -5.52
N TYR A 13 -2.75 -5.97 -5.21
CA TYR A 13 -2.01 -6.15 -3.96
C TYR A 13 -2.88 -5.87 -2.73
N GLY A 14 -3.79 -4.89 -2.83
CA GLY A 14 -4.75 -4.59 -1.77
C GLY A 14 -5.64 -5.77 -1.38
N GLU A 15 -6.00 -6.66 -2.32
CA GLU A 15 -6.74 -7.89 -1.98
C GLU A 15 -5.92 -8.84 -1.11
N VAL A 16 -4.61 -8.92 -1.35
CA VAL A 16 -3.69 -9.71 -0.50
C VAL A 16 -3.62 -9.11 0.89
N VAL A 17 -3.44 -7.79 0.99
CA VAL A 17 -3.30 -7.09 2.28
C VAL A 17 -4.58 -7.19 3.11
N ARG A 18 -5.77 -7.08 2.50
CA ARG A 18 -7.05 -7.26 3.22
C ARG A 18 -7.26 -8.67 3.77
N ALA A 19 -6.55 -9.67 3.24
CA ALA A 19 -6.60 -11.04 3.75
C ALA A 19 -5.60 -11.29 4.89
N GLU A 20 -4.72 -10.34 5.20
CA GLU A 20 -3.75 -10.47 6.29
C GLU A 20 -4.48 -10.45 7.65
N PRO A 21 -4.21 -11.40 8.58
CA PRO A 21 -4.96 -11.54 9.82
C PRO A 21 -5.06 -10.28 10.70
N GLY A 22 -4.08 -9.39 10.60
CA GLY A 22 -4.01 -8.15 11.38
C GLY A 22 -4.39 -6.89 10.62
N ASN A 23 -4.73 -6.98 9.32
CA ASN A 23 -5.22 -5.82 8.56
C ASN A 23 -6.68 -5.51 8.94
N GLN A 24 -6.94 -4.27 9.33
CA GLN A 24 -8.29 -3.78 9.66
C GLN A 24 -8.85 -2.84 8.59
N ARG A 25 -7.97 -2.23 7.79
CA ARG A 25 -8.32 -1.28 6.72
C ARG A 25 -7.23 -1.30 5.66
N PHE A 26 -7.65 -1.32 4.40
CA PHE A 26 -6.82 -1.02 3.25
C PHE A 26 -7.66 -0.32 2.19
N GLU A 27 -7.38 0.96 1.98
CA GLU A 27 -8.08 1.81 1.01
C GLU A 27 -7.07 2.57 0.15
N ALA A 28 -7.32 2.59 -1.16
CA ALA A 28 -6.49 3.29 -2.12
C ALA A 28 -7.25 4.47 -2.71
N TYR A 29 -6.56 5.61 -2.83
CA TYR A 29 -7.08 6.87 -3.34
C TYR A 29 -6.15 7.44 -4.40
N LEU A 30 -6.71 8.26 -5.29
CA LEU A 30 -5.95 9.13 -6.17
C LEU A 30 -6.15 10.57 -5.73
N ASP A 31 -5.07 11.23 -5.32
CA ASP A 31 -5.07 12.65 -4.97
C ASP A 31 -5.45 13.48 -6.21
N GLN A 32 -6.51 14.27 -6.09
CA GLN A 32 -7.04 15.07 -7.20
C GLN A 32 -6.18 16.29 -7.55
N GLY A 33 -5.30 16.73 -6.64
CA GLY A 33 -4.45 17.90 -6.82
C GLY A 33 -3.12 17.57 -7.47
N ASN A 34 -2.44 16.51 -7.01
CA ASN A 34 -1.10 16.14 -7.50
C ASN A 34 -1.04 14.77 -8.20
N GLY A 35 -2.13 14.00 -8.22
CA GLY A 35 -2.18 12.69 -8.88
C GLY A 35 -1.43 11.58 -8.15
N ALA A 36 -1.01 11.79 -6.90
CA ALA A 36 -0.37 10.75 -6.09
C ALA A 36 -1.38 9.64 -5.75
N MET A 37 -0.91 8.39 -5.79
CA MET A 37 -1.64 7.28 -5.18
C MET A 37 -1.41 7.31 -3.68
N ILE A 38 -2.48 7.35 -2.90
CA ILE A 38 -2.44 7.38 -1.44
C ILE A 38 -3.10 6.12 -0.91
N VAL A 39 -2.45 5.44 0.03
CA VAL A 39 -3.00 4.26 0.69
C VAL A 39 -3.21 4.58 2.16
N ILE A 40 -4.41 4.29 2.67
CA ILE A 40 -4.73 4.38 4.09
C ILE A 40 -4.88 2.96 4.63
N GLU A 41 -4.00 2.63 5.57
CA GLU A 41 -3.95 1.33 6.22
C GLU A 41 -4.15 1.44 7.72
N ARG A 42 -4.75 0.40 8.30
CA ARG A 42 -4.82 0.22 9.76
C ARG A 42 -4.54 -1.23 10.09
N TYR A 43 -3.68 -1.43 11.08
CA TYR A 43 -3.33 -2.73 11.63
C TYR A 43 -3.77 -2.82 13.08
N THR A 44 -4.03 -4.04 13.54
CA THR A 44 -4.49 -4.28 14.92
C THR A 44 -3.45 -3.92 15.97
N ASP A 45 -2.16 -4.06 15.63
CA ASP A 45 -1.02 -3.72 16.46
C ASP A 45 0.26 -3.59 15.60
N ALA A 46 1.39 -3.32 16.26
CA ALA A 46 2.69 -3.21 15.60
C ALA A 46 3.18 -4.55 15.03
N GLU A 47 2.85 -5.69 15.64
CA GLU A 47 3.28 -7.01 15.16
C GLU A 47 2.62 -7.34 13.82
N ALA A 48 1.32 -7.03 13.68
CA ALA A 48 0.60 -7.13 12.42
C ALA A 48 1.19 -6.23 11.33
N PHE A 49 1.61 -5.02 11.68
CA PHE A 49 2.25 -4.11 10.72
C PHE A 49 3.64 -4.63 10.28
N GLU A 50 4.44 -5.15 11.20
CA GLU A 50 5.73 -5.77 10.85
C GLU A 50 5.56 -7.04 10.00
N ALA A 51 4.52 -7.84 10.28
CA ALA A 51 4.15 -8.99 9.45
C ALA A 51 3.78 -8.56 8.02
N HIS A 52 3.06 -7.46 7.87
CA HIS A 52 2.76 -6.86 6.56
C HIS A 52 4.06 -6.44 5.84
N LEU A 53 4.93 -5.67 6.51
CA LEU A 53 6.18 -5.19 5.91
C LEU A 53 7.09 -6.34 5.44
N THR A 54 7.12 -7.44 6.19
CA THR A 54 7.97 -8.60 5.91
C THR A 54 7.31 -9.64 5.00
N ASN A 55 6.05 -9.44 4.60
CA ASN A 55 5.35 -10.34 3.69
C ASN A 55 6.06 -10.37 2.31
N PRO A 56 6.42 -11.55 1.77
CA PRO A 56 7.03 -11.65 0.44
C PRO A 56 6.20 -10.99 -0.68
N ALA A 57 4.88 -10.93 -0.54
CA ALA A 57 4.01 -10.22 -1.47
C ALA A 57 4.27 -8.71 -1.47
N ASN A 58 4.61 -8.11 -0.32
CA ASN A 58 4.98 -6.70 -0.21
C ASN A 58 6.26 -6.39 -1.00
N ALA A 59 7.29 -7.24 -0.85
CA ALA A 59 8.54 -7.09 -1.60
C ALA A 59 8.32 -7.24 -3.11
N ALA A 60 7.51 -8.23 -3.52
CA ALA A 60 7.19 -8.46 -4.93
C ALA A 60 6.38 -7.29 -5.54
N PHE A 61 5.41 -6.75 -4.79
CA PHE A 61 4.64 -5.58 -5.19
C PHE A 61 5.55 -4.35 -5.39
N ASN A 62 6.36 -4.01 -4.39
CA ASN A 62 7.25 -2.83 -4.45
C ASN A 62 8.27 -2.95 -5.60
N ALA A 63 8.80 -4.14 -5.86
CA ALA A 63 9.71 -4.36 -6.99
C ALA A 63 9.02 -4.09 -8.34
N LYS A 64 7.79 -4.58 -8.53
CA LYS A 64 7.01 -4.32 -9.75
C LYS A 64 6.62 -2.84 -9.87
N LEU A 65 6.21 -2.22 -8.77
CA LEU A 65 5.84 -0.80 -8.74
C LEU A 65 7.03 0.09 -9.10
N ALA A 66 8.21 -0.17 -8.51
CA ALA A 66 9.44 0.55 -8.84
C ALA A 66 9.79 0.42 -10.33
N GLN A 67 9.64 -0.76 -10.95
CA GLN A 67 9.86 -0.92 -12.38
C GLN A 67 8.88 -0.10 -13.23
N LEU A 68 7.60 -0.06 -12.85
CA LEU A 68 6.58 0.71 -13.56
C LEU A 68 6.78 2.22 -13.46
N LEU A 69 7.26 2.71 -12.30
CA LEU A 69 7.45 4.13 -12.02
C LEU A 69 8.83 4.66 -12.41
N GLY A 70 9.74 3.81 -12.89
CA GLY A 70 11.12 4.21 -13.21
C GLY A 70 12.03 4.38 -11.97
N GLY A 71 11.67 3.73 -10.86
CA GLY A 71 12.36 3.79 -9.57
C GLY A 71 11.49 4.40 -8.46
N GLY A 72 12.04 4.45 -7.24
CA GLY A 72 11.36 4.96 -6.05
C GLY A 72 10.58 3.90 -5.27
N GLY A 73 9.85 4.34 -4.26
CA GLY A 73 9.02 3.52 -3.39
C GLY A 73 8.03 4.38 -2.62
N SER A 74 7.18 3.74 -1.81
CA SER A 74 6.22 4.44 -0.96
C SER A 74 6.92 5.14 0.20
N SER A 75 6.42 6.31 0.59
CA SER A 75 6.73 6.94 1.88
C SER A 75 5.64 6.60 2.89
N LEU A 76 6.03 6.36 4.14
CA LEU A 76 5.10 6.07 5.21
C LEU A 76 4.94 7.28 6.12
N GLN A 77 3.70 7.57 6.49
CA GLN A 77 3.35 8.53 7.54
C GLN A 77 2.52 7.81 8.58
N MET A 78 3.04 7.75 9.82
CA MET A 78 2.30 7.18 10.95
C MET A 78 1.28 8.20 11.46
N LEU A 79 0.06 7.73 11.70
CA LEU A 79 -1.07 8.56 12.14
C LEU A 79 -1.62 8.01 13.46
N GLU A 80 -2.06 8.91 14.33
CA GLU A 80 -2.85 8.57 15.50
C GLU A 80 -4.33 8.94 15.26
N PRO A 81 -5.29 8.10 15.66
CA PRO A 81 -6.70 8.46 15.58
C PRO A 81 -7.01 9.60 16.57
N LEU A 82 -7.78 10.58 16.10
CA LEU A 82 -8.37 11.58 16.97
C LEU A 82 -9.67 11.03 17.58
N GLY A 83 -9.54 10.29 18.69
CA GLY A 83 -10.67 9.73 19.44
C GLY A 83 -10.94 8.25 19.19
#